data_AF-A0A1Z4M0C8-F1
#
_entry.id   AF-A0A1Z4M0C8-F1
#
_cell.length_a   1.000
_cell.length_b   1.000
_cell.length_c   1.000
_cell.angle_alpha   90.00
_cell.angle_beta   90.00
_cell.angle_gamma   90.00
#
_symmetry.space_group_name_H-M   'P 1'
#
loop_
_entity.id
_entity.type
_entity.pdbx_description
1 polymer ?
#
loop_
_entity_poly.entity_id
_entity_poly.type
_entity_poly.pdbx_seq_one_letter_code
_entity_poly.pdbx_strand_id
1 'polypeptide(L)'
;MINNNQNPREYDAVLGGNFPPPIDGVVLGGIEGLKRRLETGNTQQRVDSLADAVKYGDAGIDLLIEALNYADIEVRAKAFQILQDIDLEKVKQIVDKGILLRKGDKLYCVYASDIDYDDEVYSLIDSLEKTNDTCYDTEPKIIARYIYKYEAEAVAKDLHQTILRADKISEFSRQNNLHLNEIQIKHLTSIYDYADYYIYELDYHQGLANISNLNNFCIENNIPLKSKVGQEDEWDFKDRIFKHVTETKNYDKLFLFFDFLQIGKFAFVEEEIVNQDGYLNNGKV
;
A
#
# COMPACT_ATOMS: atom_id res chain seq x y z
N MET A 1 38.19 17.38 -42.98
CA MET A 1 37.74 18.50 -42.13
C MET A 1 36.59 17.96 -41.29
N ILE A 2 36.77 17.83 -39.98
CA ILE A 2 35.78 17.28 -39.05
C ILE A 2 35.21 18.47 -38.28
N ASN A 3 33.93 18.77 -38.47
CA ASN A 3 33.20 19.79 -37.73
C ASN A 3 32.65 19.17 -36.44
N ASN A 4 33.33 19.40 -35.31
CA ASN A 4 32.79 19.11 -33.98
C ASN A 4 32.01 20.34 -33.49
N ASN A 5 30.69 20.34 -33.69
CA ASN A 5 29.79 21.32 -33.12
C ASN A 5 29.42 20.89 -31.69
N GLN A 6 30.21 21.30 -30.69
CA GLN A 6 29.94 21.06 -29.27
C GLN A 6 29.15 22.20 -28.64
N ASN A 7 27.88 22.36 -29.04
CA ASN A 7 26.98 23.27 -28.33
C ASN A 7 26.19 22.49 -27.26
N PRO A 8 26.15 22.99 -26.01
CA PRO A 8 25.36 22.40 -24.94
C PRO A 8 23.87 22.35 -25.29
N ARG A 9 23.17 21.30 -24.85
CA ARG A 9 21.73 21.11 -25.05
C ARG A 9 20.95 21.70 -23.88
N GLU A 10 19.65 21.82 -24.08
CA GLU A 10 18.69 22.41 -23.13
C GLU A 10 18.68 21.75 -21.73
N TYR A 11 19.22 20.53 -21.60
CA TYR A 11 19.32 19.79 -20.33
C TYR A 11 20.72 19.82 -19.69
N ASP A 12 21.67 20.56 -20.27
CA ASP A 12 23.00 20.73 -19.70
C ASP A 12 22.95 21.81 -18.61
N ALA A 13 22.90 21.39 -17.34
CA ALA A 13 22.95 22.30 -16.21
C ALA A 13 24.32 22.98 -16.13
N VAL A 14 24.34 24.32 -16.09
CA VAL A 14 25.57 25.12 -15.89
C VAL A 14 25.50 25.80 -14.53
N LEU A 15 26.35 25.38 -13.59
CA LEU A 15 26.51 26.05 -12.30
C LEU A 15 27.80 26.86 -12.30
N GLY A 16 27.66 28.17 -12.39
CA GLY A 16 28.76 29.11 -12.21
C GLY A 16 29.12 29.28 -10.74
N GLY A 17 30.42 29.18 -10.43
CA GLY A 17 31.01 29.55 -9.16
C GLY A 17 32.48 29.94 -9.38
N ASN A 18 32.95 31.00 -8.71
CA ASN A 18 34.27 31.63 -8.89
C ASN A 18 35.47 30.81 -8.38
N PHE A 19 35.39 29.49 -8.39
CA PHE A 19 36.53 28.61 -8.12
C PHE A 19 36.82 27.76 -9.36
N PRO A 20 38.09 27.64 -9.78
CA PRO A 20 38.43 26.71 -10.85
C PRO A 20 37.94 25.31 -10.42
N PRO A 21 37.19 24.60 -11.28
CA PRO A 21 36.77 23.25 -10.96
C PRO A 21 38.03 22.42 -10.67
N PRO A 22 37.95 21.42 -9.78
CA PRO A 22 39.01 20.43 -9.63
C PRO A 22 39.42 19.96 -11.03
N ILE A 23 40.72 19.73 -11.25
CA ILE A 23 41.27 19.39 -12.58
C ILE A 23 40.63 18.10 -13.16
N ASP A 24 39.90 17.34 -12.32
CA ASP A 24 39.11 16.15 -12.66
C ASP A 24 37.57 16.36 -12.57
N GLY A 25 37.10 17.62 -12.59
CA GLY A 25 35.69 18.00 -12.51
C GLY A 25 34.93 17.69 -13.79
N VAL A 26 34.69 16.40 -14.07
CA VAL A 26 33.88 15.96 -15.21
C VAL A 26 32.41 16.31 -14.92
N VAL A 27 31.88 17.26 -15.69
CA VAL A 27 30.43 17.51 -15.78
C VAL A 27 29.83 16.36 -16.59
N LEU A 28 29.47 15.28 -15.90
CA LEU A 28 28.71 14.18 -16.53
C LEU A 28 27.26 14.65 -16.71
N GLY A 29 27.02 15.39 -17.78
CA GLY A 29 25.68 15.65 -18.30
C GLY A 29 25.12 14.43 -19.04
N GLY A 30 23.83 14.45 -19.33
CA GLY A 30 23.19 13.40 -20.13
C GLY A 30 23.21 12.01 -19.47
N ILE A 31 23.38 10.98 -20.31
CA ILE A 31 23.25 9.58 -19.88
C ILE A 31 24.34 9.14 -18.89
N GLU A 32 25.56 9.70 -18.98
CA GLU A 32 26.63 9.39 -18.03
C GLU A 32 26.36 9.98 -16.65
N GLY A 33 25.70 11.14 -16.60
CA GLY A 33 25.20 11.71 -15.34
C GLY A 33 24.13 10.83 -14.70
N LEU A 34 23.25 10.26 -15.52
CA LEU A 34 22.23 9.31 -15.08
C LEU A 34 22.87 8.03 -14.51
N LYS A 35 23.82 7.41 -15.23
CA LYS A 35 24.56 6.23 -14.75
C LYS A 35 25.20 6.49 -13.38
N ARG A 36 25.89 7.62 -13.23
CA ARG A 36 26.51 7.98 -11.96
C ARG A 36 25.48 8.11 -10.82
N ARG A 37 24.31 8.69 -11.08
CA ARG A 37 23.23 8.75 -10.06
C ARG A 37 22.69 7.37 -9.71
N LEU A 38 22.56 6.47 -10.69
CA LEU A 38 22.17 5.08 -10.45
C LEU A 38 23.21 4.31 -9.63
N GLU A 39 24.50 4.57 -9.85
CA GLU A 39 25.58 3.94 -9.10
C GLU A 39 25.69 4.48 -7.66
N THR A 40 25.75 5.81 -7.49
CA THR A 40 26.12 6.43 -6.21
C THR A 40 24.95 6.94 -5.38
N GLY A 41 23.76 7.08 -5.98
CA GLY A 41 22.58 7.58 -5.29
C GLY A 41 22.05 6.61 -4.24
N ASN A 42 21.30 7.12 -3.26
CA ASN A 42 20.48 6.27 -2.40
C ASN A 42 19.29 5.69 -3.19
N THR A 43 18.57 4.73 -2.60
CA THR A 43 17.46 4.02 -3.27
C THR A 43 16.44 4.98 -3.90
N GLN A 44 15.99 6.01 -3.18
CA GLN A 44 15.04 6.98 -3.72
C GLN A 44 15.63 7.79 -4.89
N GLN A 45 16.87 8.26 -4.76
CA GLN A 45 17.56 9.00 -5.84
C GLN A 45 17.73 8.14 -7.10
N ARG A 46 17.98 6.83 -6.92
CA ARG A 46 18.06 5.87 -8.03
C ARG A 46 16.69 5.73 -8.71
N VAL A 47 15.64 5.47 -7.92
CA VAL A 47 14.24 5.37 -8.39
C VAL A 47 13.83 6.62 -9.17
N ASP A 48 14.05 7.81 -8.60
CA ASP A 48 13.68 9.08 -9.22
C ASP A 48 14.45 9.31 -10.53
N SER A 49 15.72 8.92 -10.58
CA SER A 49 16.57 9.10 -11.76
C SER A 49 16.17 8.18 -12.92
N LEU A 50 15.59 7.00 -12.67
CA LEU A 50 15.20 6.06 -13.74
C LEU A 50 14.16 6.65 -14.70
N ALA A 51 13.32 7.58 -14.26
CA ALA A 51 12.35 8.26 -15.12
C ALA A 51 13.01 9.06 -16.25
N ASP A 52 14.26 9.51 -16.07
CA ASP A 52 15.01 10.21 -17.11
C ASP A 52 15.54 9.26 -18.20
N ALA A 53 15.62 7.95 -17.95
CA ALA A 53 16.24 7.00 -18.86
C ALA A 53 15.58 7.00 -20.25
N VAL A 54 14.25 7.10 -20.31
CA VAL A 54 13.50 7.11 -21.58
C VAL A 54 13.89 8.25 -22.52
N LYS A 55 14.45 9.35 -21.98
CA LYS A 55 14.92 10.51 -22.76
C LYS A 55 16.15 10.20 -23.62
N TYR A 56 16.84 9.09 -23.34
CA TYR A 56 18.08 8.68 -24.01
C TYR A 56 17.90 7.55 -25.03
N GLY A 57 16.67 7.24 -25.44
CA GLY A 57 16.38 6.24 -26.47
C GLY A 57 16.89 4.85 -26.09
N ASP A 58 17.49 4.12 -27.04
CA ASP A 58 17.98 2.75 -26.84
C ASP A 58 18.95 2.62 -25.67
N ALA A 59 19.87 3.58 -25.51
CA ALA A 59 20.84 3.54 -24.42
C ALA A 59 20.18 3.70 -23.04
N GLY A 60 19.08 4.46 -22.97
CA GLY A 60 18.27 4.58 -21.77
C GLY A 60 17.47 3.31 -21.48
N ILE A 61 16.94 2.67 -22.51
CA ILE A 61 16.25 1.36 -22.39
C ILE A 61 17.22 0.29 -21.89
N ASP A 62 18.45 0.26 -22.41
CA ASP A 62 19.46 -0.69 -21.97
C ASP A 62 19.82 -0.47 -20.48
N LEU A 63 19.85 0.79 -20.01
CA LEU A 63 20.01 1.09 -18.57
C LEU A 63 18.82 0.61 -17.73
N LEU A 64 17.58 0.75 -18.21
CA LEU A 64 16.41 0.23 -17.51
C LEU A 64 16.48 -1.30 -17.41
N ILE A 65 16.92 -1.99 -18.48
CA ILE A 65 17.12 -3.44 -18.47
C ILE A 65 18.21 -3.84 -17.47
N GLU A 66 19.30 -3.08 -17.38
CA GLU A 66 20.34 -3.29 -16.36
C GLU A 66 19.78 -3.11 -14.94
N ALA A 67 18.96 -2.07 -14.73
CA ALA A 67 18.35 -1.74 -13.45
C ALA A 67 17.46 -2.87 -12.89
N LEU A 68 16.91 -3.74 -13.74
CA LEU A 68 16.19 -4.96 -13.32
C LEU A 68 17.05 -5.96 -12.55
N ASN A 69 18.37 -5.78 -12.51
CA ASN A 69 19.29 -6.62 -11.76
C ASN A 69 19.92 -5.92 -10.55
N TYR A 70 19.47 -4.71 -10.21
CA TYR A 70 20.01 -3.97 -9.06
C TYR A 70 19.64 -4.65 -7.74
N ALA A 71 20.39 -4.36 -6.68
CA ALA A 71 20.17 -4.96 -5.36
C ALA A 71 18.83 -4.52 -4.73
N ASP A 72 18.47 -3.25 -4.91
CA ASP A 72 17.24 -2.67 -4.36
C ASP A 72 16.00 -3.11 -5.15
N ILE A 73 15.03 -3.73 -4.48
CA ILE A 73 13.76 -4.13 -5.13
C ILE A 73 13.01 -2.94 -5.72
N GLU A 74 13.00 -1.79 -5.06
CA GLU A 74 12.33 -0.59 -5.54
C GLU A 74 12.92 -0.06 -6.86
N VAL A 75 14.24 -0.20 -7.05
CA VAL A 75 14.91 0.19 -8.30
C VAL A 75 14.53 -0.78 -9.42
N ARG A 76 14.56 -2.09 -9.14
CA ARG A 76 14.11 -3.11 -10.10
C ARG A 76 12.66 -2.90 -10.50
N ALA A 77 11.81 -2.65 -9.52
CA ALA A 77 10.40 -2.40 -9.67
C ALA A 77 10.16 -1.17 -10.56
N LYS A 78 10.80 -0.03 -10.26
CA LYS A 78 10.61 1.19 -11.03
C LYS A 78 11.07 1.02 -12.49
N ALA A 79 12.19 0.34 -12.70
CA ALA A 79 12.66 0.02 -14.04
C ALA A 79 11.66 -0.86 -14.80
N PHE A 80 11.11 -1.87 -14.14
CA PHE A 80 10.08 -2.74 -14.71
C PHE A 80 8.83 -1.95 -15.10
N GLN A 81 8.31 -1.09 -14.21
CA GLN A 81 7.15 -0.25 -14.47
C GLN A 81 7.33 0.61 -15.73
N ILE A 82 8.50 1.25 -15.87
CA ILE A 82 8.79 2.07 -17.07
C ILE A 82 8.89 1.20 -18.32
N LEU A 83 9.49 0.02 -18.23
CA LEU A 83 9.63 -0.90 -19.35
C LEU A 83 8.28 -1.45 -19.84
N GLN A 84 7.26 -1.58 -18.98
CA GLN A 84 5.93 -2.05 -19.38
C GLN A 84 5.26 -1.16 -20.45
N ASP A 85 5.59 0.13 -20.48
CA ASP A 85 5.03 1.09 -21.43
C ASP A 85 5.78 1.13 -22.77
N ILE A 86 6.82 0.31 -22.94
CA ILE A 86 7.70 0.34 -24.12
C ILE A 86 7.37 -0.82 -25.07
N ASP A 87 6.83 -0.49 -26.25
CA ASP A 87 6.48 -1.46 -27.30
C ASP A 87 7.71 -1.87 -28.13
N LEU A 88 8.64 -2.60 -27.51
CA LEU A 88 9.81 -3.20 -28.17
C LEU A 88 9.88 -4.69 -27.88
N GLU A 89 10.21 -5.49 -28.89
CA GLU A 89 10.26 -6.95 -28.78
C GLU A 89 11.20 -7.44 -27.67
N LYS A 90 12.38 -6.81 -27.55
CA LYS A 90 13.35 -7.13 -26.48
C LYS A 90 12.80 -6.86 -25.08
N VAL A 91 11.89 -5.89 -24.94
CA VAL A 91 11.28 -5.50 -23.67
C VAL A 91 10.12 -6.43 -23.32
N LYS A 92 9.32 -6.86 -24.30
CA LYS A 92 8.20 -7.80 -24.08
C LYS A 92 8.65 -9.08 -23.39
N GLN A 93 9.72 -9.71 -23.89
CA GLN A 93 10.28 -10.94 -23.29
C GLN A 93 10.74 -10.77 -21.82
N ILE A 94 11.11 -9.55 -21.44
CA ILE A 94 11.54 -9.22 -20.08
C ILE A 94 10.31 -8.96 -19.21
N VAL A 95 9.37 -8.16 -19.70
CA VAL A 95 8.11 -7.84 -19.01
C VAL A 95 7.29 -9.11 -18.74
N ASP A 96 7.28 -10.06 -19.70
CA ASP A 96 6.59 -11.35 -19.57
C ASP A 96 7.11 -12.21 -18.40
N LYS A 97 8.37 -12.00 -17.98
CA LYS A 97 8.95 -12.71 -16.83
C LYS A 97 8.53 -12.13 -15.48
N GLY A 98 8.05 -10.89 -15.43
CA GLY A 98 7.76 -10.19 -14.18
C GLY A 98 9.02 -9.62 -13.49
N ILE A 99 8.82 -9.14 -12.25
CA ILE A 99 9.89 -8.53 -11.45
C ILE A 99 10.68 -9.63 -10.75
N LEU A 100 12.01 -9.63 -10.92
CA LEU A 100 12.88 -10.54 -10.19
C LEU A 100 12.86 -10.21 -8.70
N LEU A 101 12.35 -11.15 -7.91
CA LEU A 101 12.46 -11.18 -6.46
C LEU A 101 13.73 -11.96 -6.07
N ARG A 102 14.46 -11.43 -5.10
CA ARG A 102 15.65 -12.01 -4.50
C ARG A 102 15.38 -12.33 -3.05
N LYS A 103 16.03 -13.37 -2.56
CA LYS A 103 16.03 -13.67 -1.12
C LYS A 103 16.44 -12.42 -0.32
N GLY A 104 15.62 -12.05 0.66
CA GLY A 104 15.82 -10.89 1.51
C GLY A 104 15.09 -9.62 1.05
N ASP A 105 14.49 -9.61 -0.14
CA ASP A 105 13.58 -8.54 -0.52
C ASP A 105 12.38 -8.48 0.44
N LYS A 106 11.86 -7.27 0.63
CA LYS A 106 10.65 -7.02 1.41
C LYS A 106 9.46 -6.84 0.48
N LEU A 107 8.37 -7.52 0.80
CA LEU A 107 7.06 -7.32 0.20
C LEU A 107 6.08 -6.90 1.29
N TYR A 108 5.13 -6.04 0.92
CA TYR A 108 4.05 -5.61 1.80
C TYR A 108 2.77 -6.29 1.33
N CYS A 109 2.30 -7.23 2.14
CA CYS A 109 1.20 -8.10 1.79
C CYS A 109 -0.08 -7.58 2.43
N VAL A 110 -1.09 -7.32 1.61
CA VAL A 110 -2.43 -6.96 2.09
C VAL A 110 -3.17 -8.24 2.42
N TYR A 111 -3.65 -8.33 3.65
CA TYR A 111 -4.46 -9.42 4.15
C TYR A 111 -5.90 -8.95 4.35
N ALA A 112 -6.86 -9.79 4.01
CA ALA A 112 -8.19 -9.73 4.56
C ALA A 112 -8.16 -10.45 5.90
N SER A 113 -8.68 -9.78 6.92
CA SER A 113 -8.77 -10.34 8.26
C SER A 113 -9.63 -11.59 8.28
N ASP A 114 -9.52 -12.35 9.35
CA ASP A 114 -10.46 -13.43 9.63
C ASP A 114 -11.34 -13.05 10.83
N ILE A 115 -12.33 -13.87 11.12
CA ILE A 115 -13.17 -13.72 12.31
C ILE A 115 -12.94 -14.93 13.20
N ASP A 116 -12.53 -14.67 14.43
CA ASP A 116 -12.58 -15.67 15.49
C ASP A 116 -13.85 -15.47 16.31
N TYR A 117 -14.36 -16.56 16.88
CA TYR A 117 -15.53 -16.51 17.75
C TYR A 117 -15.40 -17.54 18.86
N ASP A 118 -15.39 -17.11 20.11
CA ASP A 118 -15.56 -18.04 21.23
C ASP A 118 -17.02 -18.06 21.70
N ASP A 119 -17.31 -18.74 22.81
CA ASP A 119 -18.67 -18.86 23.34
C ASP A 119 -19.25 -17.50 23.82
N GLU A 120 -18.44 -16.44 23.93
CA GLU A 120 -18.80 -15.15 24.54
C GLU A 120 -18.59 -13.96 23.59
N VAL A 121 -17.65 -14.03 22.64
CA VAL A 121 -17.21 -12.88 21.84
C VAL A 121 -16.78 -13.28 20.44
N TYR A 122 -17.06 -12.40 19.49
CA TYR A 122 -16.41 -12.45 18.18
C TYR A 122 -15.31 -11.38 18.09
N SER A 123 -14.22 -11.68 17.40
CA SER A 123 -13.10 -10.76 17.21
C SER A 123 -12.53 -10.81 15.79
N LEU A 124 -12.04 -9.68 15.30
CA LEU A 124 -11.31 -9.64 14.03
C LEU A 124 -9.86 -10.03 14.24
N ILE A 125 -9.40 -11.01 13.47
CA ILE A 125 -8.00 -11.38 13.39
C ILE A 125 -7.32 -10.48 12.35
N ASP A 126 -6.71 -9.39 12.80
CA ASP A 126 -6.06 -8.38 11.95
C ASP A 126 -4.53 -8.39 12.03
N SER A 127 -3.96 -9.53 12.43
CA SER A 127 -2.53 -9.81 12.42
C SER A 127 -2.25 -11.29 12.10
N LEU A 128 -1.00 -11.63 11.75
CA LEU A 128 -0.58 -13.02 11.57
C LEU A 128 -0.06 -13.68 12.86
N GLU A 129 0.01 -12.93 13.96
CA GLU A 129 0.48 -13.46 15.23
C GLU A 129 -0.59 -14.41 15.80
N LYS A 130 -0.24 -15.69 15.98
CA LYS A 130 -1.13 -16.64 16.63
C LYS A 130 -1.22 -16.30 18.12
N THR A 131 -2.40 -15.89 18.58
CA THR A 131 -2.69 -15.83 20.01
C THR A 131 -3.10 -17.22 20.49
N ASN A 132 -2.72 -17.58 21.73
CA ASN A 132 -3.01 -18.90 22.31
C ASN A 132 -4.50 -19.14 22.57
N ASP A 133 -5.35 -18.13 22.39
CA ASP A 133 -6.79 -18.14 22.69
C ASP A 133 -7.67 -18.34 21.45
N THR A 134 -7.10 -18.43 20.24
CA THR A 134 -7.93 -18.69 19.06
C THR A 134 -8.50 -20.10 19.10
N CYS A 135 -9.83 -20.20 19.13
CA CYS A 135 -10.53 -21.48 19.31
C CYS A 135 -10.74 -22.23 17.98
N TYR A 136 -10.43 -21.60 16.84
CA TYR A 136 -10.46 -22.20 15.50
C TYR A 136 -9.15 -21.96 14.72
N ASP A 137 -8.76 -22.93 13.90
CA ASP A 137 -7.65 -22.84 12.93
C ASP A 137 -8.04 -21.97 11.71
N THR A 138 -8.44 -20.72 11.97
CA THR A 138 -8.73 -19.71 10.95
C THR A 138 -7.54 -18.76 10.82
N GLU A 139 -7.27 -18.31 9.59
CA GLU A 139 -6.06 -17.52 9.29
C GLU A 139 -6.40 -16.45 8.25
N PRO A 140 -5.95 -15.20 8.47
CA PRO A 140 -6.12 -14.12 7.50
C PRO A 140 -5.73 -14.52 6.09
N LYS A 141 -6.52 -14.09 5.11
CA LYS A 141 -6.31 -14.46 3.70
C LYS A 141 -5.55 -13.36 2.99
N ILE A 142 -4.40 -13.72 2.42
CA ILE A 142 -3.67 -12.80 1.57
C ILE A 142 -4.50 -12.41 0.35
N ILE A 143 -4.50 -11.11 0.05
CA ILE A 143 -5.24 -10.48 -1.04
C ILE A 143 -4.28 -10.04 -2.14
N ALA A 144 -3.24 -9.30 -1.78
CA ALA A 144 -2.32 -8.72 -2.75
C ALA A 144 -0.93 -8.51 -2.16
N ARG A 145 0.07 -8.32 -3.02
CA ARG A 145 1.46 -8.04 -2.65
C ARG A 145 1.94 -6.78 -3.35
N TYR A 146 2.61 -5.92 -2.60
CA TYR A 146 3.16 -4.67 -3.08
C TYR A 146 4.65 -4.56 -2.75
N ILE A 147 5.36 -3.81 -3.58
CA ILE A 147 6.76 -3.48 -3.32
C ILE A 147 6.85 -2.25 -2.40
N TYR A 148 5.93 -1.31 -2.53
CA TYR A 148 5.89 -0.12 -1.69
C TYR A 148 4.85 -0.24 -0.58
N LYS A 149 5.27 0.06 0.65
CA LYS A 149 4.41 -0.02 1.84
C LYS A 149 3.18 0.87 1.75
N TYR A 150 3.37 2.11 1.29
CA TYR A 150 2.28 3.10 1.23
C TYR A 150 1.15 2.67 0.27
N GLU A 151 1.47 1.90 -0.78
CA GLU A 151 0.48 1.36 -1.71
C GLU A 151 -0.32 0.23 -1.07
N ALA A 152 0.37 -0.68 -0.37
CA ALA A 152 -0.31 -1.72 0.40
C ALA A 152 -1.24 -1.12 1.46
N GLU A 153 -0.77 -0.09 2.19
CA GLU A 153 -1.55 0.59 3.23
C GLU A 153 -2.77 1.31 2.66
N ALA A 154 -2.62 1.98 1.51
CA ALA A 154 -3.74 2.62 0.82
C ALA A 154 -4.80 1.59 0.40
N VAL A 155 -4.36 0.45 -0.17
CA VAL A 155 -5.26 -0.62 -0.62
C VAL A 155 -5.94 -1.32 0.56
N ALA A 156 -5.22 -1.58 1.65
CA ALA A 156 -5.80 -2.16 2.87
C ALA A 156 -6.85 -1.22 3.47
N LYS A 157 -6.57 0.09 3.52
CA LYS A 157 -7.54 1.09 3.99
C LYS A 157 -8.79 1.13 3.12
N ASP A 158 -8.63 1.18 1.80
CA ASP A 158 -9.77 1.23 0.87
C ASP A 158 -10.58 -0.07 0.91
N LEU A 159 -9.93 -1.22 1.06
CA LEU A 159 -10.61 -2.51 1.23
C LEU A 159 -11.40 -2.54 2.53
N HIS A 160 -10.80 -2.12 3.65
CA HIS A 160 -11.51 -2.00 4.94
C HIS A 160 -12.76 -1.11 4.81
N GLN A 161 -12.62 0.06 4.20
CA GLN A 161 -13.75 0.97 3.99
C GLN A 161 -14.81 0.39 3.03
N THR A 162 -14.39 -0.42 2.05
CA THR A 162 -15.30 -1.09 1.11
C THR A 162 -16.12 -2.16 1.81
N ILE A 163 -15.49 -2.97 2.65
CA ILE A 163 -16.18 -3.98 3.46
C ILE A 163 -17.25 -3.29 4.32
N LEU A 164 -16.90 -2.21 5.02
CA LEU A 164 -17.84 -1.40 5.81
C LEU A 164 -19.01 -0.80 5.02
N ARG A 165 -18.91 -0.68 3.69
CA ARG A 165 -19.94 -0.09 2.83
C ARG A 165 -20.98 -1.08 2.34
N ALA A 166 -20.84 -2.38 2.59
CA ALA A 166 -21.67 -3.44 2.02
C ALA A 166 -21.60 -3.63 0.50
N ASP A 167 -20.97 -2.72 -0.24
CA ASP A 167 -21.20 -2.62 -1.67
C ASP A 167 -20.04 -3.13 -2.51
N LYS A 168 -20.38 -4.10 -3.38
CA LYS A 168 -19.64 -4.55 -4.57
C LYS A 168 -18.14 -4.76 -4.32
N ILE A 169 -17.79 -5.67 -3.41
CA ILE A 169 -16.41 -6.21 -3.28
C ILE A 169 -15.86 -6.63 -4.66
N SER A 170 -16.73 -7.18 -5.52
CA SER A 170 -16.40 -7.49 -6.92
C SER A 170 -16.06 -6.24 -7.76
N GLU A 171 -16.79 -5.13 -7.60
CA GLU A 171 -16.44 -3.87 -8.24
C GLU A 171 -15.16 -3.27 -7.67
N PHE A 172 -14.99 -3.27 -6.35
CA PHE A 172 -13.75 -2.85 -5.70
C PHE A 172 -12.54 -3.63 -6.21
N SER A 173 -12.67 -4.96 -6.29
CA SER A 173 -11.65 -5.83 -6.87
C SER A 173 -11.33 -5.43 -8.31
N ARG A 174 -12.34 -5.06 -9.12
CA ARG A 174 -12.13 -4.64 -10.50
C ARG A 174 -11.46 -3.27 -10.59
N GLN A 175 -11.88 -2.31 -9.77
CA GLN A 175 -11.32 -0.95 -9.73
C GLN A 175 -9.86 -0.96 -9.27
N ASN A 176 -9.53 -1.79 -8.29
CA ASN A 176 -8.17 -1.92 -7.75
C ASN A 176 -7.33 -2.99 -8.46
N ASN A 177 -7.94 -3.74 -9.39
CA ASN A 177 -7.35 -4.87 -10.09
C ASN A 177 -6.81 -5.97 -9.16
N LEU A 178 -7.55 -6.28 -8.08
CA LEU A 178 -7.17 -7.22 -7.03
C LEU A 178 -7.42 -8.69 -7.38
N HIS A 179 -7.73 -9.03 -8.64
CA HIS A 179 -7.94 -10.39 -9.16
C HIS A 179 -8.52 -11.41 -8.16
N LEU A 180 -9.51 -10.98 -7.36
CA LEU A 180 -10.02 -11.81 -6.27
C LEU A 180 -10.74 -13.02 -6.85
N ASN A 181 -10.42 -14.21 -6.33
CA ASN A 181 -11.14 -15.42 -6.70
C ASN A 181 -12.48 -15.54 -5.96
N GLU A 182 -13.32 -16.48 -6.38
CA GLU A 182 -14.66 -16.67 -5.78
C GLU A 182 -14.60 -16.96 -4.28
N ILE A 183 -13.56 -17.66 -3.81
CA ILE A 183 -13.38 -17.99 -2.38
C ILE A 183 -13.07 -16.72 -1.59
N GLN A 184 -12.15 -15.88 -2.08
CA GLN A 184 -11.80 -14.60 -1.42
C GLN A 184 -12.99 -13.64 -1.41
N ILE A 185 -13.77 -13.58 -2.48
CA ILE A 185 -15.00 -12.75 -2.52
C ILE A 185 -16.00 -13.26 -1.49
N LYS A 186 -16.23 -14.58 -1.41
CA LYS A 186 -17.11 -15.18 -0.40
C LYS A 186 -16.63 -14.88 1.02
N HIS A 187 -15.34 -15.03 1.27
CA HIS A 187 -14.71 -14.70 2.56
C HIS A 187 -14.93 -13.24 2.95
N LEU A 188 -14.67 -12.30 2.05
CA LEU A 188 -14.90 -10.88 2.29
C LEU A 188 -16.39 -10.56 2.48
N THR A 189 -17.27 -11.28 1.79
CA THR A 189 -18.72 -11.12 1.95
C THR A 189 -19.17 -11.65 3.31
N SER A 190 -18.66 -12.80 3.77
CA SER A 190 -18.96 -13.29 5.11
C SER A 190 -18.43 -12.39 6.20
N ILE A 191 -17.26 -11.76 5.99
CA ILE A 191 -16.75 -10.73 6.89
C ILE A 191 -17.69 -9.53 6.92
N TYR A 192 -18.23 -9.12 5.78
CA TYR A 192 -19.20 -8.04 5.72
C TYR A 192 -20.51 -8.41 6.42
N ASP A 193 -21.10 -9.58 6.13
CA ASP A 193 -22.34 -10.04 6.76
C ASP A 193 -22.17 -10.12 8.29
N TYR A 194 -20.99 -10.57 8.73
CA TYR A 194 -20.58 -10.53 10.13
C TYR A 194 -20.40 -9.10 10.64
N ALA A 195 -19.73 -8.21 9.90
CA ALA A 195 -19.55 -6.83 10.31
C ALA A 195 -20.90 -6.16 10.52
N ASP A 196 -21.85 -6.35 9.59
CA ASP A 196 -23.21 -5.85 9.73
C ASP A 196 -23.85 -6.39 11.02
N TYR A 197 -23.79 -7.70 11.27
CA TYR A 197 -24.28 -8.33 12.51
C TYR A 197 -23.58 -7.84 13.79
N TYR A 198 -22.25 -7.76 13.79
CA TYR A 198 -21.42 -7.38 14.92
C TYR A 198 -21.51 -5.88 15.21
N ILE A 199 -21.75 -5.06 14.19
CA ILE A 199 -22.12 -3.65 14.32
C ILE A 199 -23.47 -3.53 15.03
N TYR A 200 -24.42 -4.44 14.80
CA TYR A 200 -25.67 -4.51 15.57
C TYR A 200 -25.48 -5.01 17.00
N GLU A 201 -24.48 -5.87 17.26
CA GLU A 201 -24.17 -6.46 18.57
C GLU A 201 -22.98 -5.83 19.29
N LEU A 202 -22.56 -4.62 18.91
CA LEU A 202 -21.45 -3.92 19.56
C LEU A 202 -21.59 -4.03 21.08
N ASP A 203 -20.54 -4.48 21.77
CA ASP A 203 -20.41 -4.50 23.24
C ASP A 203 -20.89 -5.78 23.96
N TYR A 204 -19.93 -6.67 24.23
CA TYR A 204 -19.94 -7.34 25.53
C TYR A 204 -18.63 -7.17 26.33
N HIS A 205 -17.47 -6.89 25.71
CA HIS A 205 -16.21 -7.17 26.44
C HIS A 205 -15.10 -6.12 26.55
N GLN A 206 -15.19 -4.90 26.03
CA GLN A 206 -14.09 -3.95 26.24
C GLN A 206 -14.57 -2.59 26.75
N GLY A 207 -14.56 -2.43 28.08
CA GLY A 207 -14.88 -1.20 28.83
C GLY A 207 -13.91 -0.02 28.62
N LEU A 208 -13.42 0.17 27.39
CA LEU A 208 -12.43 1.17 27.00
C LEU A 208 -13.09 2.50 26.58
N ALA A 209 -14.34 2.45 26.12
CA ALA A 209 -15.06 3.59 25.56
C ALA A 209 -16.21 4.05 26.46
N ASN A 210 -15.87 4.59 27.63
CA ASN A 210 -16.88 5.24 28.48
C ASN A 210 -17.47 6.50 27.81
N ILE A 211 -18.61 6.98 28.32
CA ILE A 211 -19.30 8.19 27.79
C ILE A 211 -18.35 9.40 27.64
N SER A 212 -17.42 9.59 28.57
CA SER A 212 -16.47 10.72 28.48
C SER A 212 -15.52 10.56 27.30
N ASN A 213 -14.97 9.36 27.11
CA ASN A 213 -14.07 9.05 25.99
C ASN A 213 -14.80 9.18 24.65
N LEU A 214 -16.05 8.70 24.56
CA LEU A 214 -16.88 8.83 23.34
C LEU A 214 -17.19 10.30 22.99
N ASN A 215 -17.44 11.14 24.00
CA ASN A 215 -17.63 12.57 23.77
C ASN A 215 -16.33 13.24 23.28
N ASN A 216 -15.19 12.89 23.87
CA ASN A 216 -13.89 13.42 23.42
C ASN A 216 -13.59 12.98 21.99
N PHE A 217 -13.81 11.70 21.66
CA PHE A 217 -13.70 11.19 20.29
C PHE A 217 -14.56 12.01 19.31
N CYS A 218 -15.81 12.29 19.66
CA CYS A 218 -16.69 13.12 18.83
C CYS A 218 -16.12 14.53 18.60
N ILE A 219 -15.59 15.16 19.66
CA ILE A 219 -15.01 16.51 19.58
C ILE A 219 -13.78 16.52 18.69
N GLU A 220 -12.82 15.62 18.95
CA GLU A 220 -11.55 15.53 18.23
C GLU A 220 -11.75 15.24 16.73
N ASN A 221 -12.77 14.44 16.40
CA ASN A 221 -13.08 14.04 15.04
C ASN A 221 -14.18 14.89 14.39
N ASN A 222 -14.57 16.02 15.00
CA ASN A 222 -15.61 16.92 14.48
C ASN A 222 -16.91 16.18 14.11
N ILE A 223 -17.37 15.27 14.98
CA ILE A 223 -18.65 14.58 14.87
C ILE A 223 -19.65 15.39 15.71
N PRO A 224 -20.74 15.91 15.11
CA PRO A 224 -21.71 16.79 15.78
C PRO A 224 -22.66 16.02 16.72
N LEU A 225 -22.12 15.14 17.56
CA LEU A 225 -22.85 14.37 18.55
C LEU A 225 -22.26 14.61 19.93
N LYS A 226 -23.15 14.58 20.92
CA LYS A 226 -22.82 14.63 22.34
C LYS A 226 -23.72 13.67 23.08
N SER A 227 -23.22 13.07 24.16
CA SER A 227 -23.99 12.12 24.94
C SER A 227 -25.24 12.75 25.57
N LYS A 228 -26.37 12.04 25.59
CA LYS A 228 -27.60 12.41 26.31
C LYS A 228 -27.54 11.91 27.75
N VAL A 229 -26.90 12.72 28.61
CA VAL A 229 -26.67 12.38 30.02
C VAL A 229 -27.97 11.92 30.70
N GLY A 230 -27.97 10.70 31.24
CA GLY A 230 -29.10 10.11 31.96
C GLY A 230 -30.26 9.60 31.09
N GLN A 231 -30.12 9.62 29.76
CA GLN A 231 -31.12 9.12 28.81
C GLN A 231 -30.57 8.09 27.82
N GLU A 232 -29.25 7.92 27.78
CA GLU A 232 -28.58 6.93 26.95
C GLU A 232 -27.36 6.39 27.72
N ASP A 233 -27.07 5.12 27.52
CA ASP A 233 -25.86 4.49 28.02
C ASP A 233 -24.71 4.55 26.99
N GLU A 234 -23.60 3.87 27.28
CA GLU A 234 -22.44 3.82 26.39
C GLU A 234 -22.76 3.12 25.07
N TRP A 235 -23.61 2.10 25.11
CA TRP A 235 -24.01 1.32 23.96
C TRP A 235 -24.85 2.17 23.00
N ASP A 236 -25.90 2.82 23.52
CA ASP A 236 -26.76 3.72 22.76
C ASP A 236 -25.95 4.85 22.11
N PHE A 237 -24.94 5.37 22.81
CA PHE A 237 -24.11 6.44 22.27
C PHE A 237 -23.14 5.95 21.19
N LYS A 238 -22.52 4.76 21.35
CA LYS A 238 -21.70 4.11 20.32
C LYS A 238 -22.50 3.87 19.04
N ASP A 239 -23.68 3.28 19.15
CA ASP A 239 -24.59 3.01 18.03
C ASP A 239 -24.96 4.32 17.30
N ARG A 240 -25.25 5.39 18.04
CA ARG A 240 -25.58 6.69 17.44
C ARG A 240 -24.39 7.33 16.72
N ILE A 241 -23.18 7.19 17.26
CA ILE A 241 -21.95 7.64 16.58
C ILE A 241 -21.75 6.84 15.29
N PHE A 242 -21.82 5.52 15.38
CA PHE A 242 -21.70 4.62 14.23
C PHE A 242 -22.71 5.00 13.14
N LYS A 243 -24.01 5.04 13.47
CA LYS A 243 -25.08 5.40 12.52
C LYS A 243 -24.83 6.74 11.87
N HIS A 244 -24.50 7.77 12.65
CA HIS A 244 -24.22 9.09 12.10
C HIS A 244 -23.05 9.08 11.12
N VAL A 245 -21.93 8.43 11.47
CA VAL A 245 -20.74 8.38 10.62
C VAL A 245 -21.02 7.60 9.33
N THR A 246 -21.77 6.50 9.42
CA THR A 246 -22.19 5.68 8.28
C THR A 246 -23.19 6.42 7.37
N GLU A 247 -24.22 7.06 7.93
CA GLU A 247 -25.22 7.84 7.21
C GLU A 247 -24.61 9.05 6.48
N THR A 248 -23.62 9.70 7.12
CA THR A 248 -22.85 10.80 6.52
C THR A 248 -21.79 10.32 5.53
N LYS A 249 -21.65 9.00 5.35
CA LYS A 249 -20.67 8.36 4.45
C LYS A 249 -19.23 8.81 4.74
N ASN A 250 -18.92 9.11 6.00
CA ASN A 250 -17.60 9.57 6.40
C ASN A 250 -16.73 8.39 6.86
N TYR A 251 -16.30 7.56 5.91
CA TYR A 251 -15.59 6.31 6.18
C TYR A 251 -14.20 6.49 6.79
N ASP A 252 -13.57 7.66 6.65
CA ASP A 252 -12.35 7.98 7.37
C ASP A 252 -12.62 8.09 8.88
N LYS A 253 -13.71 8.76 9.27
CA LYS A 253 -14.12 8.79 10.68
C LYS A 253 -14.60 7.43 11.17
N LEU A 254 -15.18 6.61 10.30
CA LEU A 254 -15.60 5.26 10.67
C LEU A 254 -14.38 4.39 10.98
N PHE A 255 -13.35 4.47 10.13
CA PHE A 255 -12.07 3.81 10.37
C PHE A 255 -11.45 4.25 11.71
N LEU A 256 -11.41 5.56 11.98
CA LEU A 256 -10.91 6.09 13.25
C LEU A 256 -11.76 5.63 14.45
N PHE A 257 -13.06 5.46 14.26
CA PHE A 257 -13.94 4.97 15.32
C PHE A 257 -13.69 3.50 15.63
N PHE A 258 -13.46 2.67 14.61
CA PHE A 258 -13.07 1.25 14.79
C PHE A 258 -11.74 1.13 15.52
N ASP A 259 -10.76 1.96 15.17
CA ASP A 259 -9.47 2.04 15.85
C ASP A 259 -9.62 2.48 17.32
N PHE A 260 -10.46 3.50 17.57
CA PHE A 260 -10.80 3.97 18.92
C PHE A 260 -11.46 2.88 19.79
N LEU A 261 -12.35 2.08 19.19
CA LEU A 261 -13.03 0.98 19.87
C LEU A 261 -12.19 -0.31 19.96
N GLN A 262 -11.00 -0.35 19.34
CA GLN A 262 -10.14 -1.53 19.28
C GLN A 262 -10.85 -2.78 18.70
N ILE A 263 -11.74 -2.57 17.73
CA ILE A 263 -12.49 -3.65 17.07
C ILE A 263 -11.59 -4.43 16.08
N GLY A 264 -10.44 -3.87 15.73
CA GLY A 264 -9.54 -4.39 14.71
C GLY A 264 -9.92 -3.90 13.31
N LYS A 265 -9.09 -4.25 12.33
CA LYS A 265 -9.26 -3.86 10.92
C LYS A 265 -9.74 -5.05 10.12
N PHE A 266 -10.64 -4.84 9.16
CA PHE A 266 -11.02 -5.89 8.18
C PHE A 266 -9.95 -6.20 7.12
N ALA A 267 -8.96 -5.33 6.98
CA ALA A 267 -7.80 -5.57 6.14
C ALA A 267 -6.58 -4.88 6.74
N PHE A 268 -5.42 -5.52 6.62
CA PHE A 268 -4.16 -5.06 7.21
C PHE A 268 -2.97 -5.38 6.31
N VAL A 269 -1.81 -4.83 6.65
CA VAL A 269 -0.56 -5.01 5.90
C VAL A 269 0.46 -5.68 6.78
N GLU A 270 1.08 -6.75 6.26
CA GLU A 270 2.20 -7.42 6.91
C GLU A 270 3.45 -7.37 6.02
N GLU A 271 4.62 -7.20 6.62
CA GLU A 271 5.90 -7.28 5.92
C GLU A 271 6.32 -8.76 5.76
N GLU A 272 6.46 -9.22 4.52
CA GLU A 272 7.01 -10.53 4.19
C GLU A 272 8.41 -10.41 3.61
N ILE A 273 9.32 -11.23 4.13
CA ILE A 273 10.67 -11.36 3.56
C ILE A 273 10.66 -12.51 2.55
N VAL A 274 11.10 -12.21 1.33
CA VAL A 274 11.26 -13.20 0.26
C VAL A 274 12.31 -14.23 0.68
N ASN A 275 11.91 -15.50 0.74
CA ASN A 275 12.77 -16.58 1.25
C ASN A 275 13.67 -17.24 0.18
N GLN A 276 13.30 -17.09 -1.09
CA GLN A 276 14.04 -17.64 -2.23
C GLN A 276 13.83 -16.77 -3.46
N ASP A 277 14.78 -16.80 -4.39
CA ASP A 277 14.68 -16.07 -5.65
C ASP A 277 13.48 -16.58 -6.47
N GLY A 278 12.81 -15.66 -7.16
CA GLY A 278 11.62 -15.95 -7.95
C GLY A 278 11.18 -14.75 -8.76
N TYR A 279 10.02 -14.84 -9.39
CA TYR A 279 9.45 -13.74 -10.15
C TYR A 279 8.07 -13.38 -9.62
N LEU A 280 7.83 -12.08 -9.46
CA LEU A 280 6.51 -11.53 -9.19
C LEU A 280 5.86 -11.15 -10.51
N ASN A 281 4.94 -11.99 -10.98
CA ASN A 281 4.13 -11.72 -12.15
C ASN A 281 2.98 -10.80 -11.76
N ASN A 282 2.81 -9.68 -12.46
CA ASN A 282 1.71 -8.72 -12.28
C ASN A 282 1.57 -8.14 -10.85
N GLY A 283 2.59 -8.22 -10.00
CA GLY A 283 2.62 -7.44 -8.76
C GLY A 283 2.83 -5.98 -9.11
N LYS A 284 1.84 -5.14 -8.83
CA LYS A 284 1.94 -3.71 -9.12
C LYS A 284 3.12 -3.09 -8.38
N VAL A 285 3.79 -2.21 -9.12
CA VAL A 285 4.75 -1.17 -8.74
C VAL A 285 4.11 0.17 -9.04
#